data_AF-A0A497MBE5-F1
#
_entry.id   AF-A0A497MBE5-F1
#
_cell.length_a   1.000
_cell.length_b   1.000
_cell.length_c   1.000
_cell.angle_alpha   90.00
_cell.angle_beta   90.00
_cell.angle_gamma   90.00
#
_symmetry.space_group_name_H-M   'P 1'
#
loop_
_entity.id
_entity.type
_entity.pdbx_description
1 polymer ?
#
loop_
_entity_poly.entity_id
_entity_poly.type
_entity_poly.pdbx_seq_one_letter_code
_entity_poly.pdbx_strand_id
1 'polypeptide(L)' 'MPRVRTTKDTTIAFRVTPRIGELVAQVASSEGLNTSEWLRNLVIAELKRRGLLPMTTLSLEVEGKRGGGKR' A
#
# COMPACT_ATOMS: atom_id res chain seq x y z
N MET A 1 -1.15 22.34 12.31
CA MET A 1 -2.10 21.75 11.34
C MET A 1 -2.53 20.38 11.84
N PRO A 2 -3.84 20.05 11.89
CA PRO A 2 -4.29 18.74 12.34
C PRO A 2 -3.92 17.67 11.29
N ARG A 3 -3.17 16.66 11.71
CA ARG A 3 -2.77 15.52 10.86
C ARG A 3 -3.94 14.56 10.79
N VAL A 4 -4.75 14.64 9.73
CA VAL A 4 -5.86 13.71 9.49
C VAL A 4 -5.28 12.32 9.28
N ARG A 5 -5.45 11.43 10.26
CA ARG A 5 -5.15 10.01 10.09
C ARG A 5 -6.32 9.41 9.31
N THR A 6 -6.21 9.33 7.98
CA THR A 6 -7.16 8.54 7.20
C THR A 6 -6.99 7.08 7.59
N THR A 7 -7.97 6.53 8.30
CA THR A 7 -8.05 5.10 8.59
C THR A 7 -8.24 4.37 7.27
N LYS A 8 -7.36 3.41 6.96
CA LYS A 8 -7.44 2.58 5.76
C LYS A 8 -8.50 1.49 5.98
N ASP A 9 -9.76 1.89 5.94
CA ASP A 9 -10.92 1.09 6.34
C ASP A 9 -11.58 0.29 5.20
N THR A 10 -11.31 0.68 3.95
CA THR A 10 -11.92 0.05 2.78
C THR A 10 -11.09 -1.14 2.28
N THR A 11 -11.73 -2.30 2.15
CA THR A 11 -11.13 -3.54 1.62
C THR A 11 -11.54 -3.78 0.16
N ILE A 12 -10.56 -4.04 -0.70
CA ILE A 12 -10.78 -4.48 -2.09
C ILE A 12 -10.36 -5.95 -2.17
N ALA A 13 -11.31 -6.86 -2.42
CA ALA A 13 -11.06 -8.28 -2.58
C ALA A 13 -11.09 -8.66 -4.07
N PHE A 14 -10.08 -9.40 -4.54
CA PHE A 14 -10.04 -9.94 -5.89
C PHE A 14 -9.43 -11.35 -5.89
N ARG A 15 -9.86 -12.19 -6.83
CA ARG A 15 -9.35 -13.56 -7.00
C ARG A 15 -8.25 -13.56 -8.05
N VAL A 16 -7.19 -14.32 -7.79
CA VAL A 16 -6.09 -14.56 -8.72
C VAL A 16 -5.77 -16.05 -8.75
N THR A 17 -5.03 -16.49 -9.76
CA THR A 17 -4.47 -17.84 -9.76
C THR A 17 -3.41 -17.96 -8.66
N PRO A 18 -3.16 -19.17 -8.11
CA PRO A 18 -2.16 -19.37 -7.06
C PRO A 18 -0.78 -18.82 -7.45
N ARG A 19 -0.38 -19.05 -8.71
CA ARG A 19 0.90 -18.59 -9.24
C ARG A 19 1.06 -17.07 -9.20
N ILE A 20 0.00 -16.32 -9.49
CA ILE A 20 0.03 -14.85 -9.39
C ILE A 20 0.19 -14.44 -7.93
N GLY A 21 -0.53 -15.08 -7.00
CA GLY A 21 -0.40 -14.79 -5.57
C GLY A 21 1.03 -14.98 -5.04
N GLU A 22 1.70 -16.05 -5.43
CA GLU A 22 3.10 -16.31 -5.10
C GLU A 22 4.04 -15.22 -5.61
N LEU A 23 3.90 -14.85 -6.89
CA LEU A 23 4.75 -13.84 -7.52
C LEU A 23 4.58 -12.48 -6.84
N VAL A 24 3.36 -12.08 -6.53
CA VAL A 24 3.10 -10.83 -5.79
C VAL A 24 3.78 -10.86 -4.42
N ALA A 25 3.68 -11.97 -3.69
CA ALA A 25 4.34 -12.10 -2.38
C ALA A 25 5.87 -12.04 -2.48
N GLN A 26 6.46 -12.68 -3.50
CA GLN A 26 7.90 -12.64 -3.75
C GLN A 26 8.38 -11.21 -4.05
N VAL A 27 7.69 -10.51 -4.95
CA VAL A 27 8.07 -9.14 -5.33
C VAL A 27 7.92 -8.19 -4.14
N ALA A 28 6.79 -8.25 -3.44
CA ALA A 28 6.58 -7.45 -2.22
C ALA A 28 7.70 -7.67 -1.20
N SER A 29 8.06 -8.94 -0.94
CA SER A 29 9.16 -9.27 -0.04
C SER A 29 10.52 -8.76 -0.53
N SER A 30 10.79 -8.79 -1.83
CA SER A 30 12.04 -8.29 -2.41
C SER A 30 12.20 -6.76 -2.27
N GLU A 31 11.08 -6.04 -2.18
CA GLU A 31 11.03 -4.60 -1.94
C GLU A 31 10.91 -4.24 -0.43
N GLY A 32 10.90 -5.23 0.46
CA GLY A 32 10.74 -5.02 1.90
C GLY A 32 9.33 -4.59 2.33
N LEU A 33 8.32 -4.87 1.52
CA LEU A 33 6.92 -4.52 1.74
C LEU A 33 6.08 -5.77 2.04
N ASN A 34 4.98 -5.61 2.76
CA ASN A 34 3.96 -6.67 2.77
C ASN A 34 3.10 -6.61 1.50
N THR A 35 2.44 -7.72 1.16
CA THR A 35 1.59 -7.86 -0.03
C THR A 35 0.55 -6.74 -0.16
N SER A 36 -0.12 -6.37 0.94
CA SER A 36 -1.16 -5.35 0.95
C SER A 36 -0.60 -3.94 0.69
N GLU A 37 0.59 -3.64 1.20
CA GLU A 37 1.30 -2.39 0.93
C GLU A 37 1.78 -2.32 -0.51
N TRP A 38 2.38 -3.40 -1.00
CA TRP A 38 2.86 -3.48 -2.38
C TRP A 38 1.71 -3.31 -3.38
N LEU A 39 0.60 -4.03 -3.19
CA LEU A 39 -0.59 -3.88 -4.02
C LEU A 39 -1.20 -2.48 -3.93
N ARG A 40 -1.22 -1.87 -2.74
CA ARG A 40 -1.68 -0.49 -2.59
C ARG A 40 -0.82 0.47 -3.40
N ASN A 41 0.49 0.36 -3.30
CA ASN A 41 1.43 1.20 -4.04
C ASN A 41 1.24 1.02 -5.55
N LEU A 42 1.05 -0.22 -6.01
CA LEU A 42 0.75 -0.53 -7.41
C LEU A 42 -0.53 0.17 -7.90
N VAL A 43 -1.63 0.05 -7.13
CA VAL A 43 -2.90 0.70 -7.46
C VAL A 43 -2.75 2.22 -7.49
N ILE A 44 -2.08 2.81 -6.51
CA ILE A 44 -1.85 4.25 -6.44
C ILE A 44 -1.01 4.73 -7.62
N ALA A 45 0.08 4.04 -7.95
CA ALA A 45 0.93 4.36 -9.10
C ALA A 45 0.12 4.34 -10.40
N GLU A 46 -0.73 3.34 -10.59
CA GLU A 46 -1.58 3.20 -11.76
C GLU A 46 -2.65 4.31 -11.85
N LEU A 47 -3.30 4.64 -10.74
CA LEU A 47 -4.31 5.71 -10.71
C LEU A 47 -3.69 7.09 -10.94
N LYS A 48 -2.48 7.36 -10.41
CA LYS A 48 -1.72 8.57 -10.72
C LYS A 48 -1.40 8.68 -12.19
N ARG A 49 -0.92 7.58 -12.79
CA ARG A 49 -0.56 7.52 -14.21
C ARG A 49 -1.76 7.85 -15.10
N ARG A 50 -2.97 7.54 -14.66
CA ARG A 50 -4.23 7.88 -15.33
C ARG A 50 -4.78 9.27 -14.99
N GLY A 51 -4.14 10.02 -14.09
CA GLY A 51 -4.63 11.33 -13.62
C GLY A 51 -5.89 11.27 -12.76
N LEU A 52 -6.20 10.10 -12.17
CA LEU A 52 -7.43 9.89 -11.40
C LEU A 52 -7.29 10.22 -9.91
N LEU A 53 -6.06 10.34 -9.41
CA LEU A 53 -5.81 10.75 -8.03
C LEU A 53 -5.53 12.26 -7.94
N PRO A 54 -6.24 13.00 -7.08
CA PRO A 54 -5.86 14.37 -6.78
C PRO A 54 -4.47 14.40 -6.14
N MET A 55 -3.66 15.38 -6.53
CA MET A 55 -2.24 15.53 -6.16
C MET A 55 -2.00 15.53 -4.63
N THR A 56 -3.04 15.85 -3.85
CA THR A 56 -3.07 15.92 -2.37
C THR A 56 -3.19 14.58 -1.65
N THR A 57 -3.53 13.46 -2.31
CA THR A 57 -3.70 12.16 -1.65
C THR A 57 -2.38 11.57 -1.12
N LEU A 58 -1.24 12.10 -1.56
CA LEU A 58 0.09 11.56 -1.28
C LEU A 58 0.72 11.94 0.05
N SER A 59 0.19 12.96 0.72
CA SER A 59 0.78 13.48 1.95
C SER A 59 0.51 12.61 3.19
N LEU A 60 -0.21 11.50 3.04
CA LEU A 60 -0.65 10.66 4.17
C LEU A 60 0.04 9.29 4.24
N GLU A 61 0.94 8.97 3.30
CA GLU A 61 1.51 7.63 3.18
C GLU A 61 2.86 7.43 3.91
N VAL A 62 3.51 8.50 4.34
CA VAL A 62 4.79 8.43 5.05
C VAL A 62 4.57 8.44 6.56
N GLU A 63 4.12 7.31 7.13
CA GLU A 63 4.49 6.93 8.50
C GLU A 63 4.29 5.42 8.77
N GLY A 64 5.20 4.61 8.25
CA GLY A 64 5.49 3.29 8.81
C GLY A 64 6.25 3.48 10.13
N LYS A 65 5.50 3.68 11.23
CA LYS A 65 6.03 3.60 12.60
C LYS A 65 6.72 2.24 12.78
N ARG A 66 8.06 2.22 12.83
CA ARG A 66 8.81 1.18 13.55
C ARG A 66 8.46 1.31 15.02
N GLY A 67 7.54 0.48 15.49
CA GLY A 67 7.15 0.40 16.89
C GLY A 67 7.62 -0.90 17.52
N GLY A 68 8.54 -0.79 18.48
CA GLY A 68 8.49 -1.63 19.68
C GLY A 68 9.48 -2.80 19.76
N GLY A 69 10.73 -2.50 20.11
CA GLY A 69 11.58 -3.41 20.86
C GLY A 69 11.81 -2.84 22.26
N LYS A 70 10.88 -3.12 23.19
CA LYS A 70 11.09 -2.90 24.63
C LYS A 70 11.50 -4.25 25.21
N ARG A 71 12.77 -4.38 25.58
CA ARG A 71 13.29 -5.17 26.70
C ARG A 71 14.74 -4.76 26.93
#